data_AF-A0A350D064-F1
#
_entry.id   AF-A0A350D064-F1
#
_cell.length_a   1.000
_cell.length_b   1.000
_cell.length_c   1.000
_cell.angle_alpha   90.00
_cell.angle_beta   90.00
_cell.angle_gamma   90.00
#
_symmetry.space_group_name_H-M   'P 1'
#
loop_
_entity.id
_entity.type
_entity.pdbx_description
1 polymer ?
#
loop_
_entity_poly.entity_id
_entity_poly.type
_entity_poly.pdbx_seq_one_letter_code
_entity_poly.pdbx_strand_id
1 'polypeptide(L)' 'MKMFFGFLILIVVAGLSGMLLFLNQEKVAFVLTPAFRGVYYMLPEMPLGLLVVLSFLLGVLVGYIGALISRFFR' A
#
# COMPACT_ATOMS: atom_id res chain seq x y z
N MET A 1 -24.28 8.50 -14.31
CA MET A 1 -23.11 8.09 -15.14
C MET A 1 -21.78 8.27 -14.43
N LYS A 2 -21.41 9.45 -13.91
CA LYS A 2 -20.12 9.65 -13.19
C LYS A 2 -19.92 8.68 -12.01
N MET A 3 -20.93 8.47 -11.16
CA MET A 3 -20.89 7.49 -10.08
C MET A 3 -20.71 6.05 -10.57
N PHE A 4 -21.35 5.68 -11.69
CA PHE A 4 -21.21 4.35 -12.28
C PHE A 4 -19.78 4.09 -12.76
N PHE A 5 -19.18 5.06 -13.46
CA PHE A 5 -17.77 4.96 -13.86
C PHE A 5 -16.83 4.89 -12.66
N GLY A 6 -17.09 5.69 -11.61
CA GLY A 6 -16.31 5.62 -10.37
C GLY A 6 -16.38 4.25 -9.70
N PHE A 7 -17.57 3.66 -9.62
CA PHE A 7 -17.77 2.32 -9.08
C PHE A 7 -17.05 1.25 -9.91
N LEU A 8 -17.10 1.35 -11.24
CA LEU A 8 -16.43 0.40 -12.13
C LEU A 8 -14.90 0.46 -11.98
N ILE A 9 -14.33 1.66 -11.82
CA ILE A 9 -12.91 1.83 -11.52
C ILE A 9 -12.55 1.20 -10.17
N LEU A 10 -13.38 1.38 -9.14
CA LEU A 10 -13.14 0.75 -7.83
C LEU A 10 -13.09 -0.77 -7.92
N ILE A 11 -14.01 -1.38 -8.68
CA ILE A 11 -14.01 -2.85 -8.91
C ILE A 11 -12.71 -3.28 -9.60
N VAL A 12 -12.30 -2.57 -10.65
CA VAL A 12 -11.06 -2.91 -11.38
C VAL A 12 -9.84 -2.81 -10.46
N VAL A 13 -9.73 -1.73 -9.68
CA VAL A 13 -8.62 -1.54 -8.73
C VAL A 13 -8.62 -2.62 -7.65
N ALA A 14 -9.78 -2.97 -7.10
CA ALA A 14 -9.91 -4.02 -6.10
C ALA A 14 -9.54 -5.39 -6.67
N GLY A 15 -10.00 -5.71 -7.89
CA GLY A 15 -9.67 -6.95 -8.59
C GLY A 15 -8.18 -7.09 -8.88
N LEU A 16 -7.55 -6.05 -9.42
CA LEU A 16 -6.10 -6.02 -9.68
C LEU A 16 -5.29 -6.14 -8.39
N SER A 17 -5.72 -5.47 -7.32
CA SER A 17 -5.07 -5.54 -6.01
C SER A 17 -5.18 -6.96 -5.41
N GLY A 18 -6.35 -7.58 -5.48
CA GLY A 18 -6.57 -8.96 -5.05
C GLY A 18 -5.76 -9.97 -5.86
N MET A 19 -5.66 -9.77 -7.18
CA MET A 19 -4.84 -10.59 -8.06
C MET A 19 -3.34 -10.48 -7.72
N LEU A 20 -2.83 -9.28 -7.48
CA LEU A 20 -1.44 -9.06 -7.07
C LEU A 20 -1.13 -9.74 -5.73
N LEU A 21 -2.04 -9.64 -4.77
CA LEU A 21 -1.98 -10.36 -3.50
C LEU A 21 -1.93 -11.88 -3.72
N PHE A 22 -2.81 -12.42 -4.55
CA PHE A 22 -2.88 -13.85 -4.82
C PHE A 22 -1.64 -14.39 -5.53
N LEU A 23 -1.11 -13.64 -6.51
CA LEU A 23 0.06 -14.07 -7.29
C LEU A 23 1.37 -13.96 -6.51
N ASN A 24 1.46 -13.06 -5.52
CA ASN A 24 2.67 -12.84 -4.73
C ASN A 24 2.44 -13.17 -3.25
N GLN A 25 2.43 -14.47 -2.96
CA GLN A 25 2.38 -15.04 -1.60
C GLN A 25 3.77 -15.21 -0.97
N GLU A 26 4.84 -14.87 -1.69
CA GLU A 26 6.19 -14.89 -1.14
C GLU A 26 6.26 -14.01 0.11
N LYS A 27 6.83 -14.55 1.19
CA LYS A 27 6.87 -13.87 2.46
C LYS A 27 8.08 -12.97 2.55
N VAL A 28 7.85 -11.74 2.97
CA VAL A 28 8.90 -10.76 3.24
C VAL A 28 8.84 -10.32 4.70
N ALA A 29 10.01 -10.08 5.28
CA ALA A 29 10.15 -9.54 6.62
C ALA A 29 10.91 -8.21 6.56
N PHE A 30 10.43 -7.23 7.32
CA PHE A 30 11.18 -5.99 7.53
C PHE A 30 12.20 -6.22 8.63
N VAL A 31 13.46 -6.02 8.30
CA VAL A 31 14.57 -6.12 9.24
C VAL A 31 15.12 -4.72 9.49
N LEU A 32 15.16 -4.32 10.75
CA LEU A 32 15.81 -3.08 11.14
C LEU A 32 17.32 -3.23 10.99
N THR A 33 17.90 -2.42 10.11
CA THR A 33 19.35 -2.36 9.90
C THR A 33 19.88 -0.94 10.12
N PRO A 34 21.05 -0.77 10.76
CA PRO A 34 21.93 -1.82 11.30
C PRO A 34 21.36 -2.47 12.58
N ALA A 35 21.97 -3.58 13.03
CA ALA A 35 21.58 -4.24 14.27
C ALA A 35 21.72 -3.28 15.46
N PHE A 36 20.70 -3.24 16.33
CA PHE A 36 20.72 -2.40 17.52
C PHE A 36 21.23 -3.23 18.69
N ARG A 37 22.39 -2.85 19.25
CA ARG A 37 23.09 -3.61 20.31
C ARG A 37 23.35 -5.08 19.95
N GLY A 38 23.61 -5.37 18.67
CA GLY A 38 23.85 -6.73 18.18
C GLY A 38 22.60 -7.58 17.98
N VAL A 39 21.40 -7.02 18.17
CA VAL A 39 20.12 -7.70 17.93
C VAL A 39 19.46 -7.17 16.67
N TYR A 40 19.01 -8.09 15.81
CA TYR A 40 18.17 -7.76 14.65
C TYR A 40 16.70 -7.76 15.06
N TYR A 41 16.06 -6.61 14.92
CA TYR A 41 14.62 -6.48 15.14
C TYR A 41 13.91 -6.73 13.81
N MET A 42 12.95 -7.65 13.82
CA MET A 42 12.18 -8.04 12.64
C MET A 42 10.69 -7.85 12.92
N LEU A 43 9.96 -7.30 11.95
CA LEU A 43 8.50 -7.32 11.98
C LEU A 43 7.98 -8.71 11.56
N PRO A 44 6.75 -9.08 11.95
CA PRO A 44 6.11 -10.30 11.45
C PRO A 44 6.14 -10.36 9.92
N GLU A 45 6.40 -11.57 9.40
CA GLU A 45 6.37 -11.83 7.96
C GLU A 45 5.02 -11.47 7.36
N MET A 46 5.03 -10.88 6.16
CA MET A 46 3.82 -10.60 5.40
C MET A 46 3.99 -10.99 3.93
N PRO A 47 2.90 -11.29 3.21
CA PRO A 47 2.98 -11.52 1.77
C PRO A 47 3.48 -10.28 1.03
N LEU A 48 4.40 -10.45 0.08
CA LEU A 48 4.92 -9.37 -0.74
C LEU A 48 3.80 -8.64 -1.49
N GLY A 49 2.81 -9.39 -2.00
CA GLY A 49 1.65 -8.81 -2.66
C GLY A 49 0.87 -7.88 -1.73
N LEU A 50 0.76 -8.22 -0.43
CA LEU A 50 0.12 -7.36 0.57
C LEU A 50 0.92 -6.08 0.78
N LEU A 51 2.24 -6.22 0.90
CA LEU A 51 3.11 -5.06 1.07
C LEU A 51 2.96 -4.08 -0.11
N VAL A 52 3.00 -4.57 -1.34
CA VAL A 52 2.88 -3.75 -2.55
C VAL A 52 1.53 -3.02 -2.59
N VAL A 53 0.43 -3.73 -2.33
CA VAL A 53 -0.92 -3.13 -2.32
C VAL A 53 -1.02 -2.05 -1.23
N LEU A 54 -0.54 -2.33 -0.02
CA LEU A 54 -0.56 -1.37 1.08
C LEU A 54 0.30 -0.14 0.76
N SER A 55 1.51 -0.32 0.20
CA SER A 55 2.37 0.80 -0.21
C SER A 55 1.71 1.67 -1.28
N PHE A 56 1.05 1.08 -2.26
CA PHE A 56 0.30 1.81 -3.29
C PHE A 56 -0.83 2.63 -2.67
N LEU A 57 -1.68 2.01 -1.84
CA LEU A 57 -2.80 2.70 -1.20
C LEU A 57 -2.32 3.83 -0.28
N LEU A 58 -1.23 3.62 0.45
CA LEU A 58 -0.62 4.62 1.31
C LEU A 58 -0.10 5.81 0.48
N GLY A 59 0.53 5.55 -0.67
CA GLY A 59 0.92 6.60 -1.62
C GLY A 59 -0.27 7.42 -2.15
N VAL A 60 -1.36 6.77 -2.51
CA VAL A 60 -2.61 7.46 -2.93
C VAL A 60 -3.16 8.32 -1.79
N LEU A 61 -3.21 7.79 -0.57
CA LEU A 61 -3.68 8.51 0.61
C LEU A 61 -2.80 9.75 0.89
N VAL A 62 -1.48 9.60 0.87
CA VAL A 62 -0.54 10.71 1.07
C VAL A 62 -0.72 11.77 -0.02
N GLY A 63 -0.84 11.36 -1.29
CA GLY A 63 -1.12 12.28 -2.40
C GLY A 63 -2.43 13.05 -2.22
N TYR A 64 -3.49 12.36 -1.77
CA TYR A 64 -4.78 12.98 -1.47
C TYR A 64 -4.67 14.00 -0.32
N ILE A 65 -4.02 13.63 0.78
CA ILE A 65 -3.79 14.51 1.94
C ILE A 65 -2.96 15.74 1.51
N GLY A 66 -1.88 15.54 0.75
CA GLY A 66 -1.07 16.63 0.23
C GLY A 66 -1.85 17.58 -0.66
N ALA A 67 -2.68 17.05 -1.57
CA ALA A 67 -3.56 17.85 -2.41
C ALA A 67 -4.60 18.62 -1.57
N LEU A 68 -5.15 18.01 -0.52
CA LEU A 68 -6.10 18.67 0.39
C LEU A 68 -5.43 19.82 1.14
N ILE A 69 -4.26 19.58 1.74
CA ILE A 69 -3.46 20.60 2.45
C ILE A 69 -3.12 21.76 1.50
N SER A 70 -2.70 21.48 0.26
CA SER A 70 -2.35 22.52 -0.71
C SER A 70 -3.50 23.49 -1.03
N ARG A 71 -4.77 23.05 -0.86
CA ARG A 71 -5.95 23.90 -1.05
C ARG A 71 -6.23 24.83 0.12
N PHE A 72 -5.70 24.55 1.31
CA PHE A 72 -5.82 25.45 2.47
C PHE A 72 -4.81 26.60 2.43
N PHE A 73 -3.71 26.44 1.70
CA PHE A 73 -2.66 27.45 1.54
C PHE A 73 -2.80 28.27 0.24
N ARG A 74 -3.88 28.05 -0.52
CA ARG A 74 -4.28 28.86 -1.68
C ARG A 74 -5.55 29.61 -1.34
#